data_AF-A0A2P6PF71-F1
#
_entry.id   AF-A0A2P6PF71-F1
#
_cell.length_a   1.000
_cell.length_b   1.000
_cell.length_c   1.000
_cell.angle_alpha   90.00
_cell.angle_beta   90.00
_cell.angle_gamma   90.00
#
_symmetry.space_group_name_H-M   'P 1'
#
loop_
_entity.id
_entity.type
_entity.pdbx_description
1 polymer ?
#
loop_
_entity_poly.entity_id
_entity_poly.type
_entity_poly.pdbx_seq_one_letter_code
_entity_poly.pdbx_strand_id
1 'polypeptide(L)'
;MEAKIVGLEKLLERLSRLLLSDKCYLIVLDDVCHRHINIMERLCSGLPKHNGGVVIVTTRLKEVAQKLGKQHRLHLVHVKPLDREICGRIFEEQAYSIRKSSNLSHDEATRKMEELKDQCHGLPLVAKTIANAFAVGFGGDGSEERDGDHGEEVGTFEESVEDDQGSRIADLTHHVQESS
;
A
#
# COMPACT_ATOMS: atom_id res chain seq x y z
N MET A 1 41.40 1.60 19.73
CA MET A 1 41.35 3.04 19.40
C MET A 1 39.95 3.30 18.85
N GLU A 2 39.04 3.83 19.67
CA GLU A 2 37.69 4.19 19.21
C GLU A 2 37.82 5.38 18.27
N ALA A 3 37.40 5.21 17.02
CA ALA A 3 37.26 6.32 16.09
C ALA A 3 36.19 7.26 16.66
N LYS A 4 36.62 8.35 17.31
CA LYS A 4 35.75 9.48 17.59
C LYS A 4 35.19 9.93 16.25
N ILE A 5 33.91 9.67 16.00
CA ILE A 5 33.18 10.26 14.89
C ILE A 5 32.99 11.74 15.26
N VAL A 6 34.01 12.57 14.98
CA VAL A 6 34.08 14.01 15.32
C VAL A 6 32.89 14.81 14.75
N GLY A 7 32.10 14.22 13.84
CA GLY A 7 30.89 14.81 13.28
C GLY A 7 29.59 14.56 14.07
N LEU A 8 29.46 13.45 14.79
CA LEU A 8 28.17 13.06 15.40
C LEU A 8 27.77 13.96 16.57
N GLU A 9 28.74 14.37 17.38
CA GLU A 9 28.50 15.26 18.53
C GLU A 9 28.04 16.64 18.06
N LYS A 10 28.72 17.21 17.05
CA LYS A 10 28.31 18.47 16.42
C LYS A 10 26.93 18.36 15.77
N LEU A 11 26.62 17.22 15.15
CA LEU A 11 25.30 16.98 14.58
C LEU A 11 24.22 16.96 15.66
N LEU A 12 24.45 16.21 16.75
CA LEU A 12 23.52 16.13 17.88
C LEU A 12 23.32 17.48 18.53
N GLU A 13 24.38 18.26 18.71
CA GLU A 13 24.29 19.61 19.27
C GLU A 13 23.41 20.54 18.41
N ARG A 14 23.58 20.49 17.08
CA ARG A 14 22.77 21.26 16.14
C ARG A 14 21.32 20.79 16.12
N LEU A 15 21.10 19.47 16.09
CA LEU A 15 19.76 18.88 16.17
C LEU A 15 19.07 19.29 17.47
N SER A 16 19.71 19.10 18.62
CA SER A 16 19.14 19.46 19.91
C SER A 16 18.80 20.94 19.97
N ARG A 17 19.66 21.86 19.50
CA ARG A 17 19.31 23.29 19.44
C ARG A 17 18.07 23.58 18.57
N LEU A 18 17.94 22.93 17.42
CA LEU A 18 16.77 23.11 16.56
C LEU A 18 15.50 22.56 17.23
N LEU A 19 15.61 21.43 17.92
CA LEU A 19 14.50 20.68 18.51
C LEU A 19 14.09 21.18 19.91
N LEU A 20 14.91 21.99 20.58
CA LEU A 20 14.62 22.61 21.88
C LEU A 20 13.68 23.83 21.80
N SER A 21 13.25 24.23 20.60
CA SER A 21 12.48 25.47 20.35
C SER A 21 10.96 25.37 20.64
N ASP A 22 10.53 24.65 21.68
CA ASP A 22 9.11 24.33 21.99
C ASP A 22 8.35 23.62 20.84
N LYS A 23 9.08 23.08 19.86
CA LYS A 23 8.52 22.36 18.72
C LYS A 23 8.55 20.86 18.97
N CYS A 24 7.42 20.19 18.71
CA CYS A 24 7.38 18.74 18.58
C CYS A 24 8.13 18.32 17.32
N TYR A 25 8.78 17.15 17.37
CA TYR A 25 9.50 16.62 16.22
C TYR A 25 9.14 15.16 15.97
N LEU A 26 9.24 14.76 14.69
CA LEU A 26 9.16 13.38 14.26
C LEU A 26 10.40 13.06 13.44
N ILE A 27 11.18 12.08 13.89
CA ILE A 27 12.35 11.60 13.17
C ILE A 27 12.10 10.14 12.78
N VAL A 28 12.22 9.84 11.49
CA VAL A 28 12.12 8.46 10.98
C VAL A 28 13.51 8.01 10.53
N LEU A 29 13.96 6.90 11.11
CA LEU A 29 15.26 6.29 10.84
C LEU A 29 14.99 4.96 10.14
N ASP A 30 15.15 4.98 8.81
CA ASP A 30 14.74 3.89 7.94
C ASP A 30 15.85 2.86 7.70
N ASP A 31 15.46 1.58 7.55
CA ASP A 31 16.33 0.42 7.25
C ASP A 31 17.58 0.29 8.15
N VAL A 32 17.40 0.45 9.45
CA VAL A 32 18.50 0.34 10.43
C VAL A 32 19.00 -1.10 10.53
N CYS A 33 20.32 -1.31 10.48
CA CYS A 33 20.96 -2.61 10.57
C CYS A 33 22.05 -2.65 11.66
N HIS A 34 22.73 -3.80 11.81
CA HIS A 34 23.72 -4.00 12.88
C HIS A 34 24.83 -2.94 12.94
N ARG A 35 25.28 -2.45 11.78
CA ARG A 35 26.35 -1.44 11.68
C ARG A 35 25.94 -0.10 12.31
N HIS A 36 24.64 0.16 12.40
CA HIS A 36 24.11 1.42 12.89
C HIS A 36 23.83 1.43 14.39
N ILE A 37 23.88 0.28 15.09
CA ILE A 37 23.46 0.20 16.51
C ILE A 37 24.18 1.23 17.38
N ASN A 38 25.51 1.35 17.24
CA ASN A 38 26.30 2.26 18.07
C ASN A 38 25.97 3.75 17.78
N ILE A 39 25.69 4.11 16.52
CA ILE A 39 25.33 5.50 16.19
C ILE A 39 23.90 5.82 16.64
N MET A 40 23.00 4.85 16.52
CA MET A 40 21.61 4.96 16.98
C MET A 40 21.52 5.15 18.48
N GLU A 41 22.36 4.42 19.24
CA GLU A 41 22.42 4.55 20.70
C GLU A 41 22.78 5.97 21.14
N ARG A 42 23.78 6.55 20.49
CA ARG A 42 24.19 7.94 20.74
C ARG A 42 23.12 8.95 20.30
N LEU A 43 22.47 8.70 19.16
CA LEU A 43 21.46 9.60 18.61
C LEU A 43 20.19 9.61 19.47
N CYS A 44 19.62 8.45 19.79
CA CYS A 44 18.44 8.34 20.65
C CYS A 44 18.68 8.89 22.07
N SER A 45 19.92 8.82 22.57
CA SER A 45 20.28 9.39 23.87
C SER A 45 20.48 10.90 23.84
N GLY A 46 20.98 11.44 22.72
CA GLY A 46 21.30 12.87 22.58
C GLY A 46 20.11 13.76 22.20
N LEU A 47 19.00 13.19 21.73
CA LEU A 47 17.81 13.94 21.35
C LEU A 47 17.00 14.43 22.57
N PRO A 48 16.38 15.62 22.52
CA PRO A 48 15.57 16.14 23.63
C PRO A 48 14.34 15.27 23.91
N LYS A 49 14.14 14.82 25.16
CA LYS A 49 13.06 13.87 25.50
C LYS A 49 11.74 14.52 25.94
N HIS A 50 11.75 15.83 26.18
CA HIS A 50 10.70 16.51 26.98
C HIS A 50 9.68 17.28 26.12
N ASN A 51 9.92 17.42 24.81
CA ASN A 51 9.14 18.30 23.91
C ASN A 51 8.12 17.54 23.05
N GLY A 52 7.62 16.38 23.49
CA GLY A 52 6.68 15.57 22.69
C GLY A 52 7.28 15.02 21.39
N GLY A 53 8.61 14.90 21.32
CA GLY A 53 9.31 14.37 20.16
C GLY A 53 9.19 12.84 20.04
N VAL A 54 9.04 12.36 18.81
CA VAL A 54 8.93 10.93 18.49
C VAL A 54 10.04 10.53 17.53
N VAL A 55 10.67 9.39 17.82
CA VAL A 55 11.61 8.74 16.90
C VAL A 55 11.04 7.39 16.51
N ILE A 56 10.83 7.19 15.21
CA ILE A 56 10.44 5.91 14.63
C ILE A 56 11.66 5.28 13.99
N VAL A 57 11.96 4.04 14.36
CA VAL A 57 13.03 3.26 13.75
C VAL A 57 12.41 2.08 13.03
N THR A 58 12.69 1.94 11.73
CA THR A 58 12.29 0.75 10.97
C THR A 58 13.51 -0.14 10.76
N THR A 59 13.30 -1.44 10.81
CA THR A 59 14.33 -2.43 10.54
C THR A 59 13.70 -3.73 10.10
N ARG A 60 14.38 -4.43 9.19
CA ARG A 60 14.02 -5.80 8.79
C ARG A 60 14.59 -6.86 9.74
N LEU A 61 15.46 -6.47 10.67
CA LEU A 61 16.22 -7.37 11.54
C LEU A 61 15.65 -7.33 12.96
N LYS A 62 15.05 -8.46 13.38
CA LYS A 62 14.42 -8.59 14.71
C LYS A 62 15.42 -8.35 15.84
N GLU A 63 16.66 -8.80 15.67
CA GLU A 63 17.73 -8.69 16.65
C GLU A 63 18.14 -7.23 16.86
N VAL A 64 18.16 -6.43 15.79
CA VAL A 64 18.43 -4.99 15.84
C VAL A 64 17.32 -4.27 16.61
N ALA A 65 16.05 -4.57 16.28
CA ALA A 65 14.91 -4.00 16.98
C ALA A 65 14.95 -4.32 18.48
N GLN A 66 15.16 -5.59 18.84
CA GLN A 66 15.22 -6.03 20.23
C GLN A 66 16.36 -5.37 21.01
N LYS A 67 17.53 -5.22 20.40
CA LYS A 67 18.68 -4.61 21.05
C LYS A 67 18.43 -3.12 21.32
N LEU A 68 17.97 -2.37 20.31
CA LEU A 68 17.60 -0.96 20.47
C LEU A 68 16.45 -0.77 21.46
N GLY A 69 15.43 -1.63 21.39
CA GLY A 69 14.26 -1.59 22.27
C GLY A 69 14.61 -1.82 23.74
N LYS A 70 15.47 -2.81 24.04
CA LYS A 70 15.96 -3.06 25.40
C LYS A 70 16.79 -1.90 25.94
N GLN A 71 17.71 -1.35 25.13
CA GLN A 71 18.61 -0.28 25.56
C GLN A 71 17.87 1.04 25.85
N HIS A 72 16.84 1.38 25.06
CA HIS A 72 16.19 2.69 25.13
C HIS A 72 14.74 2.65 25.61
N ARG A 73 14.26 1.49 26.10
CA ARG A 73 12.87 1.26 26.51
C ARG A 73 11.88 1.64 25.39
N LEU A 74 12.26 1.40 24.14
CA LEU A 74 11.42 1.72 22.98
C LEU A 74 10.26 0.74 22.89
N HIS A 75 9.12 1.23 22.41
CA HIS A 75 8.01 0.38 22.03
C HIS A 75 8.37 -0.41 20.78
N LEU A 76 8.42 -1.74 20.91
CA LEU A 76 8.64 -2.65 19.80
C LEU A 76 7.32 -2.96 19.12
N VAL A 77 7.24 -2.64 17.83
CA VAL A 77 6.11 -2.99 16.98
C VAL A 77 6.56 -4.01 15.96
N HIS A 78 5.94 -5.20 15.98
CA HIS A 78 6.13 -6.19 14.93
C HIS A 78 5.06 -6.00 13.87
N VAL A 79 5.47 -5.55 12.68
CA VAL A 79 4.58 -5.43 11.53
C VAL A 79 4.24 -6.82 11.04
N LYS A 80 2.97 -7.20 11.17
CA LYS A 80 2.46 -8.48 10.68
C LYS A 80 2.10 -8.37 9.20
N PRO A 81 2.11 -9.49 8.45
CA PRO A 81 1.46 -9.55 7.14
C PRO A 81 0.02 -9.05 7.24
N LEU A 82 -0.46 -8.43 6.16
CA LEU A 82 -1.86 -8.02 6.04
C LEU A 82 -2.76 -9.22 5.86
N ASP A 83 -4.05 -9.02 6.14
CA ASP A 83 -5.06 -10.01 5.81
C ASP A 83 -5.14 -10.22 4.30
N ARG A 84 -5.44 -11.46 3.90
CA ARG A 84 -5.58 -11.89 2.51
C ARG A 84 -6.53 -10.99 1.72
N GLU A 85 -7.66 -10.61 2.34
CA GLU A 85 -8.66 -9.71 1.77
C GLU A 85 -8.09 -8.30 1.51
N ILE A 86 -7.29 -7.76 2.44
CA ILE A 86 -6.66 -6.45 2.26
C ILE A 86 -5.65 -6.49 1.12
N CYS A 87 -4.83 -7.55 1.04
CA CYS A 87 -3.92 -7.73 -0.09
C CYS A 87 -4.65 -7.95 -1.42
N GLY A 88 -5.80 -8.63 -1.41
CA GLY A 88 -6.69 -8.75 -2.58
C GLY A 88 -7.15 -7.39 -3.09
N ARG A 89 -7.63 -6.52 -2.19
CA ARG A 89 -8.01 -5.14 -2.56
C ARG A 89 -6.84 -4.33 -3.13
N ILE A 90 -5.64 -4.46 -2.56
CA ILE A 90 -4.43 -3.82 -3.09
C ILE A 90 -4.11 -4.33 -4.50
N PHE A 91 -4.28 -5.62 -4.74
CA PHE A 91 -4.11 -6.22 -6.08
C PHE A 91 -5.13 -5.63 -7.05
N GLU A 92 -6.42 -5.66 -6.70
CA GLU A 92 -7.53 -5.20 -7.54
C GLU A 92 -7.37 -3.72 -7.92
N GLU A 93 -7.07 -2.87 -6.93
CA GLU A 93 -6.82 -1.44 -7.14
C GLU A 93 -5.65 -1.21 -8.11
N GLN A 94 -4.54 -1.93 -7.90
CA GLN A 94 -3.36 -1.85 -8.76
C GLN A 94 -3.66 -2.35 -10.18
N ALA A 95 -4.33 -3.49 -10.31
CA ALA A 95 -4.66 -4.09 -11.61
C ALA A 95 -5.65 -3.23 -12.40
N TYR A 96 -6.69 -2.69 -11.74
CA TYR A 96 -7.66 -1.78 -12.35
C TYR A 96 -7.00 -0.49 -12.85
N SER A 97 -6.10 0.09 -12.04
CA SER A 97 -5.35 1.30 -12.42
C SER A 97 -4.58 1.09 -13.73
N ILE A 98 -3.98 -0.08 -13.93
CA ILE A 98 -3.23 -0.41 -15.15
C ILE A 98 -4.17 -0.78 -16.30
N ARG A 99 -5.29 -1.46 -16.01
CA ARG A 99 -6.29 -1.86 -17.02
C ARG A 99 -6.93 -0.66 -17.71
N LYS A 100 -7.10 0.47 -17.02
CA LYS A 100 -7.57 1.72 -17.65
C LYS A 100 -6.69 2.17 -18.84
N SER A 101 -5.50 1.59 -18.99
CA SER A 101 -4.57 1.81 -20.10
C SER A 101 -4.48 0.63 -21.10
N SER A 102 -5.31 -0.41 -20.99
CA SER A 102 -5.25 -1.64 -21.81
C SER A 102 -6.63 -2.22 -22.18
N ASN A 103 -6.79 -2.75 -23.40
CA ASN A 103 -8.04 -3.32 -23.92
C ASN A 103 -8.30 -4.77 -23.45
N LEU A 104 -8.24 -5.03 -22.16
CA LEU A 104 -8.45 -6.38 -21.62
C LEU A 104 -9.92 -6.75 -21.49
N SER A 105 -10.28 -7.98 -21.91
CA SER A 105 -11.60 -8.58 -21.66
C SER A 105 -11.88 -8.72 -20.16
N HIS A 106 -13.09 -8.37 -19.73
CA HIS A 106 -13.46 -8.28 -18.31
C HIS A 106 -13.48 -9.63 -17.60
N ASP A 107 -13.98 -10.67 -18.27
CA ASP A 107 -14.31 -11.93 -17.61
C ASP A 107 -13.08 -12.83 -17.40
N GLU A 108 -12.18 -12.89 -18.38
CA GLU A 108 -10.92 -13.63 -18.26
C GLU A 108 -9.98 -13.00 -17.24
N ALA A 109 -9.96 -11.66 -17.17
CA ALA A 109 -9.17 -10.93 -16.21
C ALA A 109 -9.66 -11.20 -14.78
N THR A 110 -10.97 -11.19 -14.57
CA THR A 110 -11.59 -11.43 -13.27
C THR A 110 -11.28 -12.84 -12.76
N ARG A 111 -11.39 -13.87 -13.62
CA ARG A 111 -11.10 -15.25 -13.23
C ARG A 111 -9.63 -15.44 -12.80
N LYS A 112 -8.68 -14.94 -13.59
CA LYS A 112 -7.26 -15.05 -13.24
C LYS A 112 -6.89 -14.18 -12.02
N MET A 113 -7.55 -13.04 -11.82
CA MET A 113 -7.38 -12.20 -10.64
C MET A 113 -7.76 -12.96 -9.36
N GLU A 114 -8.87 -13.68 -9.38
CA GLU A 114 -9.30 -14.55 -8.28
C GLU A 114 -8.30 -15.66 -7.95
N GLU A 115 -7.67 -16.27 -8.96
CA GLU A 115 -6.62 -17.28 -8.76
C GLU A 115 -5.34 -16.70 -8.12
N LEU A 116 -5.02 -15.44 -8.45
CA LEU A 116 -3.77 -14.78 -8.08
C LEU A 116 -3.83 -13.99 -6.78
N LYS A 117 -5.02 -13.49 -6.39
CA LYS A 117 -5.21 -12.73 -5.14
C LYS A 117 -4.63 -13.47 -3.94
N ASP A 118 -4.67 -14.80 -4.04
CA ASP A 118 -4.27 -15.68 -2.97
C ASP A 118 -2.78 -15.97 -2.84
N GLN A 119 -1.97 -15.53 -3.80
CA GLN A 119 -0.53 -15.79 -3.82
C GLN A 119 0.28 -14.72 -3.06
N CYS A 120 -0.37 -13.66 -2.58
CA CYS A 120 0.32 -12.53 -1.96
C CYS A 120 0.80 -12.83 -0.53
N HIS A 121 0.23 -13.85 0.13
CA HIS A 121 0.55 -14.23 1.52
C HIS A 121 0.58 -13.05 2.51
N GLY A 122 -0.30 -12.05 2.31
CA GLY A 122 -0.37 -10.86 3.16
C GLY A 122 0.74 -9.83 2.93
N LEU A 123 1.53 -9.96 1.85
CA LEU A 123 2.59 -9.02 1.49
C LEU A 123 2.09 -8.01 0.45
N PRO A 124 1.96 -6.72 0.79
CA PRO A 124 1.48 -5.68 -0.14
C PRO A 124 2.34 -5.54 -1.38
N LEU A 125 3.67 -5.70 -1.23
CA LEU A 125 4.59 -5.60 -2.35
C LEU A 125 4.36 -6.74 -3.36
N VAL A 126 4.13 -7.97 -2.88
CA VAL A 126 3.82 -9.10 -3.76
C VAL A 126 2.51 -8.86 -4.50
N ALA A 127 1.47 -8.38 -3.81
CA ALA A 127 0.19 -8.03 -4.45
C ALA A 127 0.37 -7.06 -5.62
N LYS A 128 1.12 -5.96 -5.40
CA LYS A 128 1.43 -5.00 -6.47
C LYS A 128 2.27 -5.61 -7.60
N THR A 129 3.25 -6.45 -7.27
CA THR A 129 4.10 -7.10 -8.27
C THR A 129 3.31 -8.05 -9.15
N ILE A 130 2.44 -8.89 -8.58
CA ILE A 130 1.60 -9.81 -9.37
C ILE A 130 0.60 -9.01 -10.21
N ALA A 131 -0.02 -7.95 -9.67
CA ALA A 131 -0.93 -7.08 -10.44
C ALA A 131 -0.22 -6.42 -11.64
N ASN A 132 1.01 -5.93 -11.44
CA ASN A 132 1.81 -5.37 -12.53
C ASN A 132 2.16 -6.42 -13.59
N ALA A 133 2.59 -7.62 -13.17
CA ALA A 133 2.93 -8.71 -14.10
C ALA A 133 1.69 -9.19 -14.88
N PHE A 134 0.56 -9.28 -14.19
CA PHE A 134 -0.74 -9.61 -14.77
C PHE A 134 -1.09 -8.61 -15.89
N ALA A 135 -1.01 -7.32 -15.64
CA ALA A 135 -1.37 -6.31 -16.63
C ALA A 135 -0.46 -6.31 -17.88
N VAL A 136 0.82 -6.68 -17.74
CA VAL A 136 1.77 -6.76 -18.87
C VAL A 136 1.56 -8.02 -19.71
N GLY A 137 1.29 -9.18 -19.09
CA GLY A 137 1.13 -10.47 -19.77
C GLY A 137 -0.13 -10.60 -20.65
N PHE A 138 -0.89 -9.53 -20.73
CA PHE A 138 -2.17 -9.44 -21.41
C PHE A 138 -2.19 -8.31 -22.47
N GLY A 139 -1.07 -7.60 -22.64
CA GLY A 139 -0.89 -6.51 -23.61
C GLY A 139 -0.20 -6.91 -24.91
N GLY A 140 0.02 -8.19 -25.18
CA GLY A 140 0.65 -8.62 -26.43
C GLY A 140 0.77 -10.12 -26.55
N ASP A 141 -0.24 -10.76 -27.15
CA ASP A 141 -0.07 -11.64 -28.31
C ASP A 141 -1.47 -12.00 -28.84
N GLY A 142 -1.70 -11.85 -30.13
CA GLY A 142 -3.02 -12.05 -30.74
C GLY A 142 -3.26 -11.22 -32.01
N SER A 143 -2.31 -11.21 -32.94
CA SER A 143 -2.58 -10.88 -34.33
C SER A 143 -2.93 -12.15 -35.12
N GLU A 144 -4.03 -12.06 -35.88
CA GLU A 144 -4.56 -13.02 -36.90
C GLU A 144 -5.39 -14.18 -36.30
N GLU A 145 -6.64 -14.44 -36.69
CA GLU A 145 -7.32 -14.31 -37.98
C GLU A 145 -8.67 -13.58 -37.90
N ARG A 146 -8.99 -12.84 -38.97
CA ARG A 146 -10.32 -12.32 -39.28
C ARG A 146 -11.07 -13.38 -40.09
N ASP A 147 -12.30 -13.68 -39.69
CA ASP A 147 -13.45 -14.07 -40.52
C ASP A 147 -14.66 -13.83 -39.58
N GLY A 148 -15.44 -12.75 -39.68
CA GLY A 148 -16.37 -12.48 -40.76
C GLY A 148 -17.69 -13.23 -40.51
N ASP A 149 -18.66 -12.63 -39.81
CA ASP A 149 -20.10 -12.54 -40.18
C ASP A 149 -20.97 -11.98 -39.02
N HIS A 150 -22.11 -11.42 -39.41
CA HIS A 150 -22.98 -10.39 -38.81
C HIS A 150 -23.78 -10.72 -37.53
N GLY A 151 -24.16 -9.65 -36.81
CA GLY A 151 -25.21 -9.68 -35.78
C GLY A 151 -25.25 -8.41 -34.93
N GLU A 152 -25.94 -7.38 -35.41
CA GLU A 152 -26.20 -6.11 -34.74
C GLU A 152 -27.28 -6.29 -33.66
N GLU A 153 -26.94 -6.11 -32.38
CA GLU A 153 -27.92 -5.75 -31.34
C GLU A 153 -27.37 -4.60 -30.49
N VAL A 154 -27.99 -3.44 -30.65
CA VAL A 154 -27.72 -2.21 -29.89
C VAL A 154 -28.42 -2.32 -28.54
N GLY A 155 -27.69 -2.78 -27.53
CA GLY A 155 -28.12 -2.69 -26.13
C GLY A 155 -27.70 -1.35 -25.53
N THR A 156 -28.65 -0.44 -25.36
CA THR A 156 -28.48 0.79 -24.57
C THR A 156 -28.26 0.45 -23.10
N PHE A 157 -27.08 0.75 -22.55
CA PHE A 157 -26.80 0.69 -21.11
C PHE A 157 -27.26 2.01 -20.47
N GLU A 158 -28.25 1.94 -19.57
CA GLU A 158 -28.59 3.06 -18.69
C GLU A 158 -27.58 3.16 -17.55
N GLU A 159 -26.99 4.33 -17.42
CA GLU A 159 -26.09 4.75 -16.35
C GLU A 159 -26.90 4.94 -15.06
N SER A 160 -26.77 4.03 -14.10
CA SER A 160 -27.32 4.23 -12.75
C SER A 160 -26.32 5.01 -11.91
N VAL A 161 -26.63 6.27 -11.64
CA VAL A 161 -25.92 7.12 -10.67
C VAL A 161 -26.49 6.82 -9.29
N GLU A 162 -25.70 6.21 -8.40
CA GLU A 162 -26.05 6.08 -6.98
C GLU A 162 -25.55 7.31 -6.22
N ASP A 163 -26.47 8.04 -5.60
CA ASP A 163 -26.16 9.14 -4.68
C ASP A 163 -25.92 8.63 -3.25
N ASP A 164 -24.99 9.30 -2.55
CA ASP A 164 -24.31 8.93 -1.30
C ASP A 164 -25.18 8.96 -0.02
N GLN A 165 -26.50 8.77 -0.14
CA GLN A 165 -27.43 8.67 1.00
C GLN A 165 -28.45 7.57 0.75
N GLY A 166 -28.11 6.36 1.18
CA GLY A 166 -28.94 5.17 1.03
C GLY A 166 -30.41 5.37 1.43
N SER A 167 -31.29 5.35 0.43
CA SER A 167 -32.71 5.03 0.57
C SER A 167 -33.26 4.51 -0.76
N ARG A 168 -34.01 3.40 -0.71
CA ARG A 168 -34.59 2.73 -1.89
C ARG A 168 -35.79 3.52 -2.38
N ILE A 169 -35.81 3.91 -3.66
CA ILE A 169 -37.01 4.42 -4.31
C ILE A 169 -37.67 3.26 -5.04
N ALA A 170 -38.91 2.96 -4.66
CA ALA A 170 -39.77 2.00 -5.34
C ALA A 170 -40.67 2.78 -6.30
N ASP A 171 -40.57 2.51 -7.60
CA ASP A 171 -41.48 3.11 -8.58
C ASP A 171 -42.50 2.08 -9.09
N LEU A 172 -43.77 2.48 -8.92
CA LEU A 172 -44.98 1.84 -9.37
C LEU A 172 -45.00 1.72 -10.91
N THR A 173 -45.15 0.51 -11.43
CA THR A 173 -45.58 0.33 -12.82
C THR A 173 -47.10 0.06 -12.86
N HIS A 174 -47.84 1.00 -13.44
CA HIS A 174 -49.24 0.84 -13.81
C HIS A 174 -49.39 -0.27 -14.86
N HIS A 175 -50.22 -1.28 -14.58
CA HIS A 175 -50.74 -2.20 -15.58
C HIS A 175 -51.71 -1.47 -16.52
N VAL A 176 -51.45 -1.52 -17.83
CA VAL A 176 -52.48 -1.35 -18.86
C VAL A 176 -52.81 -2.75 -19.38
N GLN A 177 -54.02 -3.23 -19.06
CA GLN A 177 -54.59 -4.42 -19.67
C GLN A 177 -55.09 -4.07 -21.08
N GLU A 178 -54.63 -4.81 -22.08
CA GLU A 178 -55.34 -4.99 -23.34
C GLU A 178 -56.59 -5.84 -23.11
N SER A 179 -57.70 -5.46 -23.73
CA SER A 179 -58.85 -6.34 -23.96
C SER A 179 -59.54 -5.91 -25.25
N SER A 180 -59.40 -6.81 -26.23
CA SER A 180 -60.25 -7.14 -27.40
C SER A 180 -61.03 -6.06 -28.12
#